data_AF-A0A9P1E289-F1
#
_entry.id   AF-A0A9P1E289-F1
#
_cell.length_a   1.000
_cell.length_b   1.000
_cell.length_c   1.000
_cell.angle_alpha   90.00
_cell.angle_beta   90.00
_cell.angle_gamma   90.00
#
_symmetry.space_group_name_H-M   'P 1'
#
loop_
_entity.id
_entity.type
_entity.pdbx_description
1 polymer ?
#
loop_
_entity_poly.entity_id
_entity_poly.type
_entity_poly.pdbx_seq_one_letter_code
_entity_poly.pdbx_strand_id
1 'polypeptide(L)'
;MAKSKFQSIAVLVILLGTLAVLSQAKKSQKSQKSLQEVTHKVYFDVDIDGKPAGRIIIGLFGKTVPKTAENFRALCTGEKGIGKSGKPLHFKSSKFHRIIHSFMIQGGDFTSCNGMGGE
;
A
#
# COMPACT_ATOMS: atom_id res chain seq x y z
N MET A 1 -36.62 -30.35 -41.70
CA MET A 1 -35.30 -29.66 -41.71
C MET A 1 -35.20 -28.44 -40.77
N ALA A 2 -36.31 -27.80 -40.37
CA ALA A 2 -36.27 -26.58 -39.52
C ALA A 2 -36.00 -26.83 -38.01
N LYS A 3 -36.44 -27.96 -37.44
CA LYS A 3 -36.29 -28.27 -36.01
C LYS A 3 -34.82 -28.44 -35.56
N SER A 4 -33.95 -29.04 -36.39
CA SER A 4 -32.53 -29.21 -36.01
C SER A 4 -31.76 -27.90 -36.04
N LYS A 5 -32.03 -27.01 -37.02
CA LYS A 5 -31.43 -25.67 -37.08
C LYS A 5 -31.79 -24.83 -35.85
N PHE A 6 -33.03 -24.93 -35.37
CA PHE A 6 -33.49 -24.21 -34.17
C PHE A 6 -32.80 -24.72 -32.90
N GLN A 7 -32.63 -26.04 -32.75
CA GLN A 7 -31.87 -26.60 -31.63
C GLN A 7 -30.39 -26.25 -31.68
N SER A 8 -29.76 -26.27 -32.86
CA SER A 8 -28.35 -25.87 -33.01
C SER A 8 -28.11 -24.39 -32.67
N ILE A 9 -29.03 -23.49 -33.04
CA ILE A 9 -28.94 -22.07 -32.68
C ILE A 9 -29.14 -21.87 -31.17
N ALA A 10 -30.09 -22.57 -30.55
CA ALA A 10 -30.33 -22.49 -29.11
C ALA A 10 -29.10 -22.95 -28.30
N VAL A 11 -28.44 -24.04 -28.70
CA VAL A 11 -27.22 -24.54 -28.04
C VAL A 11 -26.07 -23.53 -28.16
N LEU A 12 -25.90 -22.88 -29.32
CA LEU A 12 -24.85 -21.88 -29.53
C LEU A 12 -25.06 -20.62 -28.67
N VAL A 13 -26.31 -20.17 -28.53
CA VAL A 13 -26.65 -19.01 -27.70
C VAL A 13 -26.41 -19.30 -26.21
N ILE A 14 -26.76 -20.51 -25.74
CA ILE A 14 -26.48 -20.94 -24.36
C ILE A 14 -24.97 -21.04 -24.11
N LEU A 15 -24.20 -21.56 -25.08
CA LEU A 15 -22.74 -21.68 -24.97
C LEU A 15 -22.06 -20.29 -24.93
N LEU A 16 -22.47 -19.35 -25.79
CA LEU A 16 -21.96 -17.99 -25.78
C LEU A 16 -22.34 -17.23 -24.50
N GLY A 17 -23.58 -17.41 -24.01
CA GLY A 17 -24.04 -16.82 -22.76
C GLY A 17 -23.25 -17.31 -21.54
N THR A 18 -22.99 -18.62 -21.44
CA THR A 18 -22.19 -19.19 -20.33
C THR A 18 -20.73 -18.76 -20.37
N LEU A 19 -20.10 -18.68 -21.55
CA LEU A 19 -18.76 -18.11 -21.75
C LEU A 19 -18.68 -16.64 -21.30
N ALA A 20 -19.69 -15.83 -21.64
CA ALA A 20 -19.75 -14.42 -21.24
C ALA A 20 -19.90 -14.25 -19.71
N VAL A 21 -20.71 -15.09 -19.05
CA VAL A 21 -20.88 -15.09 -17.58
C VAL A 21 -19.58 -15.49 -16.87
N LEU A 22 -18.87 -16.53 -17.36
CA LEU A 22 -17.57 -16.94 -16.82
C LEU A 22 -16.49 -15.86 -16.97
N SER A 23 -16.52 -15.11 -18.08
CA SER A 23 -15.64 -13.97 -18.32
C SER A 23 -15.91 -12.81 -17.35
N GLN A 24 -17.18 -12.50 -17.07
CA GLN A 24 -17.55 -11.46 -16.10
C GLN A 24 -17.15 -11.82 -14.66
N ALA A 25 -17.33 -13.08 -14.24
CA ALA A 25 -16.94 -13.53 -12.90
C ALA A 25 -15.43 -13.38 -12.64
N LYS A 26 -14.58 -13.69 -13.64
CA LYS A 26 -13.12 -13.49 -13.54
C LYS A 26 -12.72 -12.01 -13.44
N LYS A 27 -13.42 -11.12 -14.15
CA LYS A 27 -13.14 -9.67 -14.13
C LYS A 27 -13.43 -9.05 -12.76
N SER A 28 -14.51 -9.48 -12.11
CA SER A 28 -14.91 -9.02 -10.78
C SER A 28 -13.89 -9.41 -9.70
N GLN A 29 -13.38 -10.64 -9.72
CA GLN A 29 -12.35 -11.07 -8.77
C GLN A 29 -10.97 -10.41 -8.98
N LYS A 30 -10.59 -10.11 -10.23
CA LYS A 30 -9.30 -9.45 -10.53
C LYS A 30 -9.25 -7.99 -10.05
N SER A 31 -10.40 -7.31 -10.03
CA SER A 31 -10.55 -5.92 -9.58
C SER A 31 -10.38 -5.77 -8.05
N GLN A 32 -10.79 -6.78 -7.27
CA GLN A 32 -10.68 -6.76 -5.81
C GLN A 32 -9.30 -7.20 -5.28
N LYS A 33 -8.60 -8.08 -6.00
CA LYS A 33 -7.31 -8.66 -5.53
C LYS A 33 -6.10 -7.71 -5.66
N SER A 34 -6.23 -6.57 -6.33
CA SER A 34 -5.10 -5.70 -6.70
C SER A 34 -4.79 -4.56 -5.73
N LEU A 35 -5.56 -4.37 -4.65
CA LEU A 35 -5.39 -3.19 -3.77
C LEU A 35 -4.33 -3.35 -2.66
N GLN A 36 -3.79 -4.55 -2.44
CA GLN A 36 -2.91 -4.84 -1.28
C GLN A 36 -1.60 -5.55 -1.64
N GLU A 37 -1.08 -5.35 -2.86
CA GLU A 37 0.23 -5.87 -3.20
C GLU A 37 1.34 -5.01 -2.57
N VAL A 38 2.16 -5.62 -1.72
CA VAL A 38 3.37 -4.98 -1.18
C VAL A 38 4.40 -4.87 -2.30
N THR A 39 4.73 -3.65 -2.71
CA THR A 39 5.70 -3.41 -3.79
C THR A 39 7.08 -3.04 -3.27
N HIS A 40 7.16 -2.48 -2.07
CA HIS A 40 8.41 -2.11 -1.42
C HIS A 40 8.39 -2.54 0.05
N LYS A 41 9.57 -2.78 0.61
CA LYS A 41 9.76 -3.00 2.04
C LYS A 41 10.78 -2.00 2.56
N VAL A 42 10.44 -1.35 3.67
CA VAL A 42 11.32 -0.45 4.42
C VAL A 42 11.36 -0.90 5.88
N TYR A 43 12.24 -0.33 6.68
CA TYR A 43 12.37 -0.72 8.07
C TYR A 43 12.75 0.44 8.98
N PHE A 44 12.41 0.31 10.26
CA PHE A 44 12.91 1.12 11.35
C PHE A 44 13.62 0.23 12.36
N ASP A 45 14.87 0.57 12.68
CA ASP A 45 15.51 0.10 13.90
C ASP A 45 15.11 1.05 15.02
N VAL A 46 14.44 0.51 16.05
CA VAL A 46 13.84 1.31 17.11
C VAL A 46 14.65 1.15 18.39
N ASP A 47 14.96 2.29 19.01
CA ASP A 47 15.55 2.35 20.34
C ASP A 47 14.50 2.81 21.37
N ILE A 48 14.56 2.25 22.57
CA ILE A 48 13.82 2.70 23.76
C ILE A 48 14.86 3.02 24.83
N ASP A 49 14.87 4.26 25.32
CA ASP A 49 15.88 4.77 26.28
C ASP A 49 17.33 4.50 25.83
N GLY A 50 17.60 4.68 24.54
CA GLY A 50 18.91 4.49 23.93
C GLY A 50 19.35 3.02 23.79
N LYS A 51 18.45 2.07 24.05
CA LYS A 51 18.71 0.63 23.90
C LYS A 51 17.95 0.08 22.70
N PRO A 52 18.57 -0.80 21.87
CA PRO A 52 17.89 -1.45 20.77
C PRO A 52 16.67 -2.25 21.25
N ALA A 53 15.48 -1.88 20.75
CA ALA A 53 14.22 -2.55 21.05
C ALA A 53 13.77 -3.48 19.91
N GLY A 54 14.40 -3.39 18.74
CA GLY A 54 14.20 -4.30 17.61
C GLY A 54 13.92 -3.57 16.31
N ARG A 55 13.59 -4.36 15.27
CA ARG A 55 13.32 -3.88 13.92
C ARG A 55 11.85 -4.04 13.55
N ILE A 56 11.25 -2.95 13.08
CA ILE A 56 9.92 -2.96 12.45
C ILE A 56 10.11 -2.98 10.93
N ILE A 57 9.50 -3.95 10.25
CA ILE A 57 9.50 -4.04 8.78
C ILE A 57 8.12 -3.61 8.27
N ILE A 58 8.11 -2.67 7.33
CA ILE A 58 6.89 -2.05 6.80
C ILE A 58 6.80 -2.35 5.31
N GLY A 59 5.70 -2.98 4.89
CA GLY A 59 5.36 -3.17 3.48
C GLY A 59 4.58 -1.97 2.96
N LEU A 60 4.97 -1.44 1.80
CA LEU A 60 4.31 -0.29 1.16
C LEU A 60 3.49 -0.75 -0.05
N PHE A 61 2.27 -0.22 -0.18
CA PHE A 61 1.35 -0.54 -1.27
C PHE A 61 1.52 0.41 -2.46
N GLY A 62 2.70 0.43 -3.08
CA GLY A 62 3.04 1.41 -4.12
C GLY A 62 2.24 1.27 -5.42
N LYS A 63 1.63 0.13 -5.71
CA LYS A 63 0.67 0.00 -6.84
C LYS A 63 -0.66 0.71 -6.55
N THR A 64 -1.07 0.76 -5.28
CA THR A 64 -2.34 1.33 -4.84
C THR A 64 -2.21 2.82 -4.56
N VAL A 65 -1.15 3.22 -3.85
CA VAL A 65 -0.89 4.60 -3.43
C VAL A 65 0.55 5.02 -3.77
N PRO A 66 0.90 5.15 -5.07
CA PRO A 66 2.29 5.32 -5.50
C PRO A 66 2.96 6.54 -4.90
N LYS A 67 2.28 7.70 -4.88
CA LYS A 67 2.83 8.94 -4.35
C LYS A 67 3.11 8.86 -2.85
N THR A 68 2.18 8.30 -2.08
CA THR A 68 2.33 8.14 -0.62
C THR A 68 3.40 7.13 -0.26
N ALA A 69 3.43 5.99 -0.96
CA ALA A 69 4.44 4.96 -0.76
C ALA A 69 5.84 5.50 -1.09
N GLU A 70 5.99 6.23 -2.20
CA GLU A 70 7.27 6.80 -2.59
C GLU A 70 7.74 7.89 -1.62
N ASN A 71 6.85 8.75 -1.13
CA ASN A 71 7.17 9.72 -0.09
C ASN A 71 7.73 9.03 1.16
N PHE A 72 7.00 8.02 1.68
CA PHE A 72 7.42 7.30 2.87
C PHE A 72 8.75 6.57 2.67
N ARG A 73 8.92 5.93 1.50
CA ARG A 73 10.18 5.25 1.14
C ARG A 73 11.36 6.21 1.09
N ALA A 74 11.21 7.37 0.44
CA ALA A 74 12.25 8.36 0.33
C ALA A 74 12.64 8.96 1.68
N LEU A 75 11.67 9.20 2.57
CA LEU A 75 11.93 9.63 3.94
C LEU A 75 12.61 8.53 4.79
N CYS A 76 12.45 7.24 4.46
CA CYS A 76 13.20 6.18 5.11
C CYS A 76 14.67 6.14 4.67
N THR A 77 14.99 6.51 3.43
CA THR A 77 16.37 6.49 2.90
C THR A 77 17.12 7.79 3.13
N GLY A 78 16.41 8.92 3.24
CA GLY A 78 17.02 10.25 3.31
C GLY A 78 17.59 10.74 1.98
N GLU A 79 17.31 10.06 0.87
CA GLU A 79 17.95 10.30 -0.43
C GLU A 79 17.62 11.67 -1.05
N LYS A 80 16.57 12.34 -0.54
CA LYS A 80 16.13 13.65 -1.05
C LYS A 80 16.87 14.83 -0.39
N GLY A 81 17.83 14.56 0.50
CA GLY A 81 18.68 15.59 1.09
C GLY A 81 17.96 16.47 2.09
N ILE A 82 18.09 17.79 1.94
CA ILE A 82 17.57 18.79 2.88
C ILE A 82 16.26 19.39 2.35
N GLY A 83 15.24 19.44 3.22
CA GLY A 83 13.94 20.03 2.92
C GLY A 83 13.93 21.56 3.04
N LYS A 84 12.79 22.18 2.73
CA LYS A 84 12.60 23.63 2.82
C LYS A 84 12.68 24.15 4.25
N SER A 85 12.36 23.30 5.23
CA SER A 85 12.55 23.54 6.65
C SER A 85 14.02 23.61 7.09
N GLY A 86 14.98 23.36 6.18
CA GLY A 86 16.41 23.30 6.50
C GLY A 86 16.81 22.04 7.25
N LYS A 87 15.91 21.06 7.37
CA LYS A 87 16.13 19.77 8.04
C LYS A 87 16.28 18.65 7.00
N PRO A 88 17.03 17.58 7.29
CA PRO A 88 17.08 16.42 6.42
C PRO A 88 15.68 15.81 6.24
N LEU A 89 15.32 15.48 5.00
CA LEU A 89 14.11 14.73 4.67
C LEU A 89 14.33 13.24 4.99
N HIS A 90 14.44 12.93 6.28
CA HIS A 90 14.83 11.61 6.76
C HIS A 90 14.19 11.31 8.13
N PHE A 91 13.58 10.13 8.27
CA PHE A 91 12.99 9.69 9.53
C PHE A 91 14.02 9.32 10.61
N LYS A 92 15.29 9.09 10.25
CA LYS A 92 16.33 8.76 11.22
C LYS A 92 16.42 9.85 12.29
N SER A 93 16.49 9.43 13.55
CA SER A 93 16.48 10.30 14.74
C SER A 93 15.17 11.03 15.03
N SER A 94 14.09 10.78 14.28
CA SER A 94 12.74 11.20 14.66
C SER A 94 12.18 10.29 15.76
N LYS A 95 11.21 10.79 16.54
CA LYS A 95 10.62 10.08 17.70
C LYS A 95 9.18 9.65 17.43
N PHE A 96 8.76 8.56 18.06
CA PHE A 96 7.35 8.28 18.30
C PHE A 96 6.87 9.20 19.44
N HIS A 97 6.42 10.41 19.08
CA HIS A 97 6.09 11.47 20.05
C HIS A 97 4.72 11.26 20.71
N ARG A 98 3.87 10.36 20.18
CA ARG A 98 2.56 10.05 20.76
C ARG A 98 2.31 8.55 20.74
N ILE A 99 2.10 7.97 21.92
CA ILE A 99 1.84 6.55 22.13
C ILE A 99 0.59 6.43 22.98
N ILE A 100 -0.46 5.81 22.44
CA ILE A 100 -1.71 5.56 23.15
C ILE A 100 -1.92 4.06 23.20
N HIS A 101 -1.90 3.52 24.42
CA HIS A 101 -2.10 2.09 24.65
C HIS A 101 -3.43 1.62 24.08
N SER A 102 -3.43 0.44 23.46
CA SER A 102 -4.60 -0.14 22.78
C SER A 102 -5.21 0.72 21.65
N PHE A 103 -4.43 1.65 21.10
CA PHE A 103 -4.87 2.42 19.94
C PHE A 103 -3.80 2.52 18.87
N MET A 104 -2.78 3.35 19.06
CA MET A 104 -1.77 3.60 18.03
C MET A 104 -0.49 4.24 18.58
N ILE A 105 0.57 4.15 17.76
CA ILE A 105 1.81 4.91 17.88
C ILE A 105 1.92 5.88 16.71
N GLN A 106 2.36 7.10 16.98
CA GLN A 106 2.52 8.16 15.99
C GLN A 106 3.91 8.77 16.11
N GLY A 107 4.55 8.94 14.95
CA GLY A 107 5.86 9.54 14.79
C GLY A 107 5.95 10.31 13.47
N GLY A 108 7.14 10.42 12.90
CA GLY A 108 7.35 11.02 11.58
C GLY A 108 7.56 12.54 11.57
N ASP A 109 7.48 13.20 12.72
CA ASP A 109 7.92 14.60 12.86
C ASP A 109 9.44 14.63 13.06
N PHE A 110 10.16 14.83 11.96
CA PHE A 110 11.62 14.94 11.91
C PHE A 110 12.12 16.39 12.01
N THR A 111 11.24 17.39 12.06
CA THR A 111 11.64 18.80 12.11
C THR A 111 11.60 19.37 13.54
N SER A 112 10.49 19.13 14.25
CA SER A 112 10.22 19.66 15.60
C SER A 112 10.18 18.57 16.66
N CYS A 113 10.04 17.30 16.26
CA CYS A 113 10.01 16.13 17.15
C CYS A 113 8.92 16.17 18.25
N ASN A 114 7.86 16.94 18.05
CA ASN A 114 6.78 17.14 19.03
C ASN A 114 5.37 16.96 18.46
N GLY A 115 5.26 16.63 17.16
CA GLY A 115 4.00 16.38 16.47
C GLY A 115 3.42 17.60 15.75
N MET A 116 4.08 18.76 15.83
CA MET A 116 3.67 19.99 15.14
C MET A 116 4.44 20.23 13.83
N GLY A 117 5.44 19.40 13.54
CA GLY A 117 6.32 19.52 12.37
C GLY A 117 6.13 18.43 11.31
N GLY A 118 7.20 18.19 10.55
CA GLY A 118 7.21 17.37 9.34
C GLY A 118 7.11 18.19 8.05
N GLU A 119 7.55 17.59 6.95
CA GLU A 119 7.53 18.14 5.59
C GLU A 119 7.26 17.03 4.57
#